data_AF-A0A920U0D3-F1
#
_entry.id   AF-A0A920U0D3-F1
#
_cell.length_a   1.000
_cell.length_b   1.000
_cell.length_c   1.000
_cell.angle_alpha   90.00
_cell.angle_beta   90.00
_cell.angle_gamma   90.00
#
_symmetry.space_group_name_H-M   'P 1'
#
loop_
_entity.id
_entity.type
_entity.pdbx_description
1 polymer ?
#
loop_
_entity_poly.entity_id
_entity_poly.type
_entity_poly.pdbx_seq_one_letter_code
_entity_poly.pdbx_strand_id
1 'polypeptide(L)'
;MGQLKIFYLSEEDRFYTAGLPLFHLAGQWGVCYASMIYGATVVLRKGYRNANFWPDIAEHSCTVVFLLGCNSKFFVATAEIT
;
A
#
# COMPACT_ATOMS: atom_id res chain seq x y z
N MET A 1 -4.33 -27.42 -4.29
CA MET A 1 -3.60 -26.37 -5.04
C MET A 1 -2.85 -25.55 -4.00
N GLY A 2 -1.51 -25.58 -4.01
CA GLY A 2 -0.68 -24.96 -2.98
C GLY A 2 -0.89 -23.44 -2.90
N GLN A 3 -1.25 -22.95 -1.72
CA GLN A 3 -1.54 -21.53 -1.49
C GLN A 3 -0.22 -20.76 -1.47
N LEU A 4 0.10 -20.10 -2.58
CA LEU A 4 1.30 -19.27 -2.70
C LEU A 4 1.03 -17.95 -1.95
N LYS A 5 1.20 -17.94 -0.62
CA LYS A 5 0.95 -16.80 0.28
C LYS A 5 2.07 -15.76 0.17
N ILE A 6 2.18 -15.09 -0.98
CA ILE A 6 3.18 -14.02 -1.17
C ILE A 6 2.84 -12.74 -0.39
N PHE A 7 1.56 -12.52 -0.03
CA PHE A 7 1.14 -11.27 0.63
C PHE A 7 0.31 -11.45 1.92
N TYR A 8 -0.10 -12.66 2.29
CA TYR A 8 -0.97 -12.92 3.46
C TYR A 8 -2.20 -11.99 3.56
N LEU A 9 -2.72 -11.52 2.42
CA LEU A 9 -3.89 -10.64 2.39
C LEU A 9 -5.18 -11.42 2.68
N SER A 10 -6.13 -10.69 3.25
CA SER A 10 -7.51 -11.09 3.52
C SER A 10 -8.50 -10.12 2.87
N GLU A 11 -9.79 -10.45 2.86
CA GLU A 11 -10.83 -9.58 2.28
C GLU A 11 -11.02 -8.30 3.09
N GLU A 12 -10.64 -8.32 4.37
CA GLU A 12 -10.66 -7.19 5.28
C GLU A 12 -9.52 -6.20 5.04
N ASP A 13 -8.48 -6.61 4.30
CA ASP A 13 -7.31 -5.78 4.08
C ASP A 13 -7.58 -4.61 3.12
N ARG A 14 -6.94 -3.49 3.44
CA ARG A 14 -7.01 -2.24 2.68
C ARG A 14 -5.60 -1.83 2.29
N PHE A 15 -5.23 -2.16 1.05
CA PHE A 15 -3.88 -2.04 0.53
C PHE A 15 -3.65 -0.67 -0.09
N TYR A 16 -2.83 0.15 0.56
CA TYR A 16 -2.44 1.47 0.08
C TYR A 16 -1.33 1.41 -0.97
N THR A 17 -1.54 2.06 -2.13
CA THR A 17 -0.57 2.08 -3.23
C THR A 17 0.70 2.89 -2.94
N ALA A 18 0.70 3.80 -1.96
CA ALA A 18 1.81 4.70 -1.65
C ALA A 18 2.40 5.42 -2.89
N GLY A 19 1.55 5.72 -3.88
CA GLY A 19 1.95 6.39 -5.12
C GLY A 19 2.85 5.56 -6.05
N LEU A 20 2.91 4.23 -5.87
CA LEU A 20 3.60 3.33 -6.80
C LEU A 20 3.02 3.47 -8.22
N PRO A 21 3.87 3.61 -9.26
CA PRO A 21 3.37 3.71 -10.63
C PRO A 21 2.68 2.43 -11.09
N LEU A 22 1.45 2.55 -11.61
CA LEU A 22 0.67 1.41 -12.10
C LEU A 22 1.17 0.82 -13.42
N PHE A 23 2.11 1.48 -14.10
CA PHE A 23 2.80 0.90 -15.26
C PHE A 23 3.99 0.02 -14.86
N HIS A 24 4.31 -0.06 -13.57
CA HIS A 24 5.43 -0.83 -13.03
C HIS A 24 4.92 -2.02 -12.20
N LEU A 25 5.70 -3.10 -12.16
CA LEU A 25 5.35 -4.37 -11.49
C LEU A 25 4.87 -4.16 -10.05
N ALA A 26 5.55 -3.29 -9.28
CA ALA A 26 5.22 -3.07 -7.88
C ALA A 26 3.81 -2.51 -7.66
N GLY A 27 3.40 -1.49 -8.41
CA GLY A 27 2.06 -0.91 -8.30
C GLY A 27 0.99 -1.82 -8.92
N GLN A 28 1.27 -2.35 -10.12
CA GLN A 28 0.32 -3.17 -10.86
C GLN A 28 0.11 -4.55 -10.22
N TRP A 29 1.18 -5.33 -10.12
CA TRP A 29 1.10 -6.70 -9.62
C TRP A 29 1.11 -6.75 -8.09
N GLY A 30 2.02 -6.00 -7.47
CA GLY A 30 2.24 -6.06 -6.02
C GLY A 30 1.10 -5.48 -5.18
N VAL A 31 0.37 -4.49 -5.70
CA VAL A 31 -0.75 -3.87 -4.97
C VAL A 31 -2.09 -4.23 -5.63
N CYS A 32 -2.31 -3.83 -6.89
CA CYS A 32 -3.62 -3.96 -7.50
C CYS A 32 -4.02 -5.42 -7.75
N TYR A 33 -3.19 -6.19 -8.46
CA TYR A 33 -3.55 -7.57 -8.81
C TYR A 33 -3.51 -8.48 -7.58
N ALA A 34 -2.54 -8.27 -6.67
CA ALA A 34 -2.54 -8.93 -5.37
C ALA A 34 -3.88 -8.72 -4.65
N SER A 35 -4.34 -7.48 -4.51
CA SER A 35 -5.61 -7.23 -3.83
C SER A 35 -6.81 -7.88 -4.53
N MET A 36 -6.86 -7.84 -5.87
CA MET A 36 -7.93 -8.51 -6.63
C MET A 36 -7.92 -10.04 -6.48
N ILE A 37 -6.74 -10.67 -6.43
CA ILE A 37 -6.61 -12.13 -6.25
C ILE A 37 -7.12 -12.56 -4.86
N TYR A 38 -6.90 -11.72 -3.85
CA TYR A 38 -7.23 -12.03 -2.45
C TYR A 38 -8.56 -11.42 -1.98
N GLY A 39 -9.27 -10.67 -2.83
CA GLY A 39 -10.51 -9.99 -2.47
C GLY A 39 -10.33 -8.75 -1.58
N ALA A 40 -9.10 -8.27 -1.40
CA ALA A 40 -8.78 -7.09 -0.60
C ALA A 40 -9.18 -5.79 -1.33
N THR A 41 -9.30 -4.70 -0.57
CA THR A 41 -9.57 -3.37 -1.12
C THR A 41 -8.28 -2.64 -1.47
N VAL A 42 -8.21 -2.00 -2.64
CA VAL A 42 -7.07 -1.14 -3.01
C VAL A 42 -7.42 0.33 -2.78
N VAL A 43 -6.53 1.06 -2.10
CA VAL A 43 -6.58 2.52 -2.03
C VAL A 43 -5.58 3.10 -3.03
N LEU A 44 -6.12 3.62 -4.14
CA LEU A 44 -5.35 4.19 -5.24
C LEU A 44 -5.05 5.67 -5.01
N ARG A 45 -3.77 6.04 -5.10
CA ARG A 45 -3.34 7.44 -5.07
C ARG A 45 -2.57 7.84 -6.31
N LYS A 46 -2.87 9.03 -6.83
CA LYS A 46 -2.08 9.69 -7.88
C LYS A 46 -0.80 10.31 -7.29
N GLY A 47 0.32 9.57 -7.39
CA GLY A 47 1.64 10.03 -6.97
C GLY A 47 1.85 10.01 -5.45
N TYR A 48 3.10 10.14 -5.02
CA TYR A 48 3.48 10.06 -3.61
C TYR A 48 3.86 11.43 -3.03
N ARG A 49 3.40 11.72 -1.80
CA ARG A 49 3.80 12.89 -1.00
C ARG A 49 3.85 12.50 0.47
N ASN A 50 4.97 12.76 1.15
CA ASN A 50 5.17 12.36 2.55
C ASN A 50 4.09 12.89 3.50
N ALA A 51 3.69 14.14 3.32
CA ALA A 51 2.70 14.81 4.16
C ALA A 51 1.31 14.14 4.11
N ASN A 52 1.04 13.34 3.09
CA ASN A 52 -0.26 12.73 2.89
C ASN A 52 -0.30 11.27 3.31
N PHE A 53 0.84 10.67 3.65
CA PHE A 53 0.91 9.25 3.98
C PHE A 53 0.03 8.89 5.19
N TRP A 54 0.27 9.52 6.35
CA TRP A 54 -0.50 9.25 7.56
C TRP A 54 -1.97 9.67 7.47
N PRO A 55 -2.31 10.86 6.93
CA PRO A 55 -3.70 11.23 6.70
C PRO A 55 -4.47 10.23 5.83
N ASP A 56 -3.89 9.79 4.71
CA ASP A 56 -4.57 8.83 3.83
C ASP A 56 -4.77 7.47 4.51
N ILE A 57 -3.78 7.02 5.31
CA ILE A 57 -3.89 5.76 6.05
C ILE A 57 -5.03 5.82 7.05
N ALA A 58 -5.13 6.92 7.80
CA ALA A 58 -6.19 7.12 8.78
C ALA A 58 -7.57 7.28 8.12
N GLU A 59 -7.68 8.09 7.05
CA GLU A 59 -8.93 8.35 6.34
C GLU A 59 -9.51 7.08 5.71
N HIS A 60 -8.65 6.23 5.15
CA HIS A 60 -9.07 5.03 4.44
C HIS A 60 -8.88 3.74 5.22
N SER A 61 -8.51 3.81 6.50
CA SER A 61 -8.23 2.66 7.37
C SER A 61 -7.30 1.64 6.72
N CYS A 62 -6.21 2.10 6.10
CA CYS A 62 -5.30 1.22 5.38
C CYS A 62 -4.58 0.26 6.34
N THR A 63 -4.57 -1.03 6.01
CA THR A 63 -3.94 -2.09 6.83
C THR A 63 -2.61 -2.57 6.27
N VAL A 64 -2.40 -2.41 4.95
CA VAL A 64 -1.21 -2.90 4.25
C VAL A 64 -0.66 -1.80 3.34
N VAL A 65 0.66 -1.71 3.25
CA VAL A 65 1.35 -0.81 2.32
C VAL A 65 2.59 -1.48 1.73
N PHE A 66 2.85 -1.22 0.44
CA PHE A 66 4.01 -1.75 -0.26
C PHE A 66 5.02 -0.61 -0.41
N LEU A 67 6.11 -0.70 0.34
CA LEU A 67 7.11 0.35 0.43
C LEU A 67 8.39 -0.03 -0.31
N LEU A 68 8.95 0.95 -1.02
CA LEU A 68 10.31 0.90 -1.50
C LEU A 68 11.25 1.37 -0.38
N GLY A 69 12.45 0.79 -0.28
CA GLY A 69 13.42 1.12 0.76
C GLY A 69 13.76 2.62 0.84
N CYS A 70 13.67 3.35 -0.28
CA CYS A 70 13.86 4.81 -0.33
C CYS A 70 12.79 5.61 0.41
N ASN A 71 11.59 5.05 0.61
CA ASN A 71 10.49 5.73 1.29
C ASN A 71 10.59 5.63 2.83
N SER A 72 11.30 4.62 3.34
CA SER A 72 11.37 4.29 4.78
C SER A 72 11.80 5.46 5.69
N LYS A 73 12.77 6.28 5.23
CA LYS A 73 13.30 7.42 5.99
C LYS A 73 12.27 8.53 6.21
N PHE A 74 11.30 8.64 5.32
CA PHE A 74 10.33 9.72 5.36
C PHE A 74 9.19 9.46 6.35
N PHE A 75 8.84 8.20 6.61
CA PHE A 75 7.72 7.84 7.48
C PHE A 75 8.04 8.00 8.96
N VAL A 76 9.25 7.63 9.37
CA VAL A 76 9.68 7.78 10.78
C VAL A 76 9.66 9.26 11.17
N ALA A 77 10.16 10.13 10.29
CA ALA A 77 10.21 11.56 10.55
C ALA A 77 8.81 12.22 10.59
N THR A 78 7.82 11.70 9.85
CA THR A 78 6.46 12.28 9.85
C THR A 78 5.55 11.67 10.92
N ALA A 79 5.87 10.50 11.46
CA ALA A 79 5.12 9.87 12.56
C ALA A 79 5.31 10.58 13.90
N GLU A 80 6.47 11.20 14.14
CA GLU A 80 6.74 11.95 15.37
C GLU A 80 6.07 13.33 15.43
N ILE A 81 5.45 13.79 14.33
CA ILE A 81 4.93 15.16 14.15
C ILE A 81 3.38 15.21 14.16
N THR A 82 2.70 14.06 14.21
CA THR A 82 1.22 13.97 14.27
C THR A 82 0.79 13.43 15.62
#